data_AF-A0A7Y9PIK4-F1
#
_entry.id   AF-A0A7Y9PIK4-F1
#
_cell.length_a   1.000
_cell.length_b   1.000
_cell.length_c   1.000
_cell.angle_alpha   90.00
_cell.angle_beta   90.00
_cell.angle_gamma   90.00
#
_symmetry.space_group_name_H-M   'P 1'
#
loop_
_entity.id
_entity.type
_entity.pdbx_description
1 polymer ?
#
loop_
_entity_poly.entity_id
_entity_poly.type
_entity_poly.pdbx_seq_one_letter_code
_entity_poly.pdbx_strand_id
1 'polypeptide(L)'
;MLRIDSPILSNRERYEEDKRWFKDNPKRRMFFRSEIDEFDPVTIPMSERLQMPRLHVLVTEIAPSVHSVQPIYRGKQFWNHHLDSDSAVASVLVEMQQQRGYDAKEFSEFLDRVAAKNKAFAVMNATGKVH
;
A
#
# COMPACT_ATOMS: atom_id res chain seq x y z
N MET A 1 4.85 -3.41 -9.41
CA MET A 1 5.97 -2.55 -9.85
C MET A 1 6.98 -2.51 -8.72
N LEU A 2 8.24 -2.86 -8.98
CA LEU A 2 9.35 -2.78 -8.02
C LEU A 2 9.96 -1.37 -8.13
N ARG A 3 10.13 -0.66 -7.01
CA ARG A 3 10.90 0.58 -6.99
C ARG A 3 12.21 0.38 -6.23
N ILE A 4 13.27 0.99 -6.74
CA ILE A 4 14.55 1.12 -6.03
C ILE A 4 14.73 2.60 -5.75
N ASP A 5 14.65 2.97 -4.48
CA ASP A 5 14.87 4.31 -4.04
C ASP A 5 16.35 4.56 -3.78
N SER A 6 16.80 5.61 -4.44
CA SER A 6 18.05 6.32 -4.26
C SER A 6 17.66 7.77 -3.96
N PRO A 7 18.49 8.60 -3.29
CA PRO A 7 18.19 9.99 -2.91
C PRO A 7 17.75 10.94 -4.04
N ILE A 8 17.64 10.45 -5.27
CA ILE A 8 17.33 11.16 -6.52
C ILE A 8 15.85 10.99 -6.92
N LEU A 9 15.10 10.03 -6.36
CA LEU A 9 13.74 9.69 -6.80
C LEU A 9 12.61 10.24 -5.90
N SER A 10 11.42 10.33 -6.48
CA SER A 10 10.21 10.96 -5.93
C SER A 10 9.84 10.44 -4.53
N ASN A 11 9.37 11.35 -3.68
CA ASN A 11 8.98 11.17 -2.27
C ASN A 11 10.14 11.12 -1.26
N ARG A 12 10.92 12.21 -1.23
CA ARG A 12 12.06 12.43 -0.33
C ARG A 12 11.70 12.23 1.15
N GLU A 13 10.50 12.61 1.57
CA GLU A 13 10.05 12.46 2.96
C GLU A 13 9.99 10.98 3.36
N ARG A 14 9.32 10.14 2.57
CA ARG A 14 9.26 8.68 2.80
C ARG A 14 10.64 8.04 2.79
N TYR A 15 11.49 8.44 1.85
CA TYR A 15 12.84 7.93 1.76
C TYR A 15 13.67 8.24 3.02
N GLU A 16 13.54 9.45 3.58
CA GLU A 16 14.22 9.83 4.83
C GLU A 16 13.62 9.13 6.06
N GLU A 17 12.32 8.85 6.07
CA GLU A 17 11.68 8.00 7.09
C GLU A 17 12.24 6.57 7.06
N ASP A 18 12.31 5.97 5.88
CA ASP A 18 12.83 4.61 5.68
C ASP A 18 14.30 4.52 6.12
N LYS A 19 15.10 5.52 5.73
CA LYS A 19 16.52 5.63 6.14
C LYS A 19 16.68 5.75 7.64
N ARG A 20 15.84 6.58 8.29
CA ARG A 20 15.85 6.75 9.74
C ARG A 20 15.51 5.44 10.44
N TRP A 21 14.51 4.72 9.95
CA TRP A 21 14.11 3.44 10.50
C TRP A 21 15.26 2.42 10.50
N PHE A 22 15.98 2.27 9.38
CA PHE A 22 17.13 1.34 9.31
C PHE A 22 18.30 1.77 10.19
N LYS A 23 18.52 3.09 10.34
CA LYS A 23 19.52 3.61 11.28
C LYS A 23 19.19 3.24 12.73
N ASP A 24 17.91 3.32 13.10
CA ASP A 24 17.44 2.97 14.45
C ASP A 24 17.36 1.45 14.66
N ASN A 25 17.30 0.67 13.58
CA ASN A 25 17.18 -0.79 13.58
C ASN A 25 18.33 -1.46 12.78
N PRO A 26 19.60 -1.32 13.19
CA PRO A 26 20.77 -1.69 12.36
C PRO A 26 20.92 -3.19 12.07
N LYS A 27 20.19 -4.05 12.79
CA LYS A 27 20.18 -5.51 12.58
C LYS A 27 19.08 -5.96 11.60
N ARG A 28 18.21 -5.05 11.18
CA ARG A 28 17.05 -5.33 10.34
C ARG A 28 17.36 -4.97 8.90
N ARG A 29 16.92 -5.80 7.97
CA ARG A 29 17.03 -5.58 6.53
C ARG A 29 15.71 -5.32 5.86
N MET A 30 14.61 -5.58 6.55
CA MET A 30 13.29 -5.35 6.00
C MET A 30 12.24 -5.00 7.06
N PHE A 31 11.24 -4.23 6.63
CA PHE A 31 10.05 -3.93 7.41
C PHE A 31 8.86 -3.63 6.48
N PHE A 32 7.67 -3.60 7.08
CA PHE A 32 6.47 -3.13 6.39
C PHE A 32 6.16 -1.70 6.77
N ARG A 33 5.72 -0.92 5.78
CA ARG A 33 5.00 0.33 6.06
C ARG A 33 3.75 0.40 5.21
N SER A 34 2.79 1.18 5.69
CA SER A 34 1.64 1.54 4.87
C SER A 34 2.04 2.59 3.85
N GLU A 35 1.53 2.46 2.64
CA GLU A 35 1.66 3.45 1.59
C GLU A 35 0.29 4.03 1.24
N ILE A 36 0.31 5.32 0.90
CA ILE A 36 -0.84 6.04 0.41
C ILE A 36 -0.44 6.60 -0.95
N ASP A 37 -1.27 6.36 -1.95
CA ASP A 37 -1.25 7.02 -3.26
C ASP A 37 -0.17 6.57 -4.26
N GLU A 38 1.03 6.25 -3.79
CA GLU A 38 2.20 6.20 -4.66
C GLU A 38 2.19 5.08 -5.72
N PHE A 39 1.66 3.91 -5.36
CA PHE A 39 1.55 2.76 -6.27
C PHE A 39 0.15 2.63 -6.89
N ASP A 40 -0.76 3.57 -6.60
CA ASP A 40 -2.11 3.53 -7.14
C ASP A 40 -2.16 4.15 -8.54
N PRO A 41 -2.95 3.58 -9.46
CA PRO A 41 -3.08 4.15 -10.80
C PRO A 41 -3.59 5.59 -10.73
N VAL A 42 -2.88 6.51 -11.39
CA VAL A 42 -3.26 7.94 -11.49
C VAL A 42 -4.63 8.12 -12.17
N THR A 43 -5.07 7.12 -12.93
CA THR A 43 -6.39 7.08 -13.57
C THR A 43 -7.55 6.98 -12.58
N ILE A 44 -7.30 6.56 -11.33
CA ILE A 44 -8.34 6.49 -10.30
C ILE A 44 -8.48 7.87 -9.63
N PRO A 45 -9.68 8.47 -9.60
CA PRO A 45 -9.90 9.73 -8.90
C PRO A 45 -9.42 9.70 -7.44
N MET A 46 -8.84 10.79 -6.96
CA MET A 46 -8.34 10.89 -5.57
C MET A 46 -9.41 10.50 -4.54
N SER A 47 -10.67 10.89 -4.77
CA SER A 47 -11.79 10.56 -3.89
C SER A 47 -12.10 9.06 -3.80
N GLU A 48 -11.72 8.27 -4.80
CA GLU A 48 -11.83 6.81 -4.81
C GLU A 48 -10.57 6.15 -4.27
N ARG A 49 -9.37 6.70 -4.56
CA ARG A 49 -8.10 6.27 -3.95
C ARG A 49 -8.13 6.33 -2.43
N LEU A 50 -8.74 7.38 -1.86
CA LEU A 50 -8.92 7.51 -0.41
C LEU A 50 -9.84 6.45 0.21
N GLN A 51 -10.67 5.78 -0.60
CA GLN A 51 -11.58 4.72 -0.16
C GLN A 51 -11.04 3.31 -0.47
N MET A 52 -9.95 3.22 -1.23
CA MET A 52 -9.32 1.94 -1.52
C MET A 52 -8.76 1.34 -0.22
N PRO A 53 -8.83 0.01 -0.05
CA PRO A 53 -8.19 -0.65 1.08
C PRO A 53 -6.71 -0.30 1.13
N ARG A 54 -6.16 -0.15 2.32
CA ARG A 54 -4.79 0.39 2.51
C ARG A 54 -3.74 -0.50 1.84
N LEU A 55 -2.79 0.10 1.12
CA LEU A 55 -1.64 -0.62 0.61
C LEU A 55 -0.55 -0.71 1.68
N HIS A 56 0.06 -1.88 1.79
CA HIS A 56 1.28 -2.11 2.56
C HIS A 56 2.39 -2.50 1.60
N VAL A 57 3.56 -1.94 1.86
CA VAL A 57 4.77 -2.14 1.08
C VAL A 57 5.85 -2.81 1.93
N LEU A 58 6.63 -3.67 1.31
CA LEU A 58 7.88 -4.18 1.85
C LEU A 58 8.97 -3.18 1.50
N VAL A 59 9.66 -2.69 2.52
CA VAL A 59 10.88 -1.90 2.36
C VAL A 59 12.06 -2.79 2.71
N THR A 60 13.02 -2.94 1.80
CA THR A 60 14.22 -3.76 1.98
C THR A 60 15.47 -2.91 1.76
N GLU A 61 16.39 -2.87 2.72
CA GLU A 61 17.69 -2.24 2.53
C GLU A 61 18.60 -3.19 1.73
N ILE A 62 18.86 -2.85 0.47
CA ILE A 62 19.72 -3.65 -0.43
C ILE A 62 21.20 -3.27 -0.31
N ALA A 63 21.47 -2.02 0.03
CA ALA A 63 22.78 -1.47 0.37
C ALA A 63 22.57 -0.28 1.33
N PRO A 64 23.60 0.18 2.05
CA PRO A 64 23.46 1.31 2.97
C PRO A 64 22.81 2.52 2.29
N SER A 65 21.65 2.96 2.79
CA SER A 65 20.84 4.03 2.17
C SER A 65 20.44 3.76 0.72
N VAL A 66 20.19 2.50 0.35
CA VAL A 66 19.56 2.13 -0.92
C VAL A 66 18.45 1.15 -0.60
N HIS A 67 17.22 1.54 -0.89
CA HIS A 67 16.04 0.77 -0.46
C HIS A 67 15.28 0.26 -1.67
N SER A 68 14.82 -0.99 -1.59
CA SER A 68 13.81 -1.52 -2.49
C SER A 68 12.45 -1.39 -1.82
N VAL A 69 11.47 -0.81 -2.52
CA VAL A 69 10.09 -0.67 -2.07
C VAL A 69 9.17 -1.46 -2.99
N GLN A 70 8.41 -2.38 -2.42
CA GLN A 70 7.57 -3.32 -3.17
C GLN A 70 6.13 -3.34 -2.60
N PRO A 71 5.09 -3.15 -3.41
CA PRO A 71 3.72 -3.40 -2.97
C PRO A 71 3.51 -4.90 -2.72
N ILE A 72 2.99 -5.25 -1.54
CA ILE A 72 2.88 -6.65 -1.11
C ILE A 72 1.47 -7.06 -0.70
N TYR A 73 0.69 -6.14 -0.12
CA TYR A 73 -0.60 -6.48 0.45
C TYR A 73 -1.54 -5.28 0.48
N ARG A 74 -2.80 -5.47 0.09
CA ARG A 74 -3.84 -4.44 0.12
C ARG A 74 -4.98 -4.85 1.05
N GLY A 75 -5.13 -4.16 2.18
CA GLY A 75 -6.18 -4.42 3.16
C GLY A 75 -5.79 -4.03 4.58
N LYS A 76 -6.62 -4.38 5.54
CA LYS A 76 -6.38 -4.16 6.96
C LYS A 76 -5.15 -4.94 7.42
N GLN A 77 -4.32 -4.26 8.20
CA GLN A 77 -3.21 -4.92 8.88
C GLN A 77 -3.74 -6.02 9.82
N PHE A 78 -3.27 -7.25 9.63
CA PHE A 78 -3.60 -8.41 10.47
C PHE A 78 -2.43 -8.88 11.34
N TRP A 79 -1.21 -8.44 11.05
CA TRP A 79 -0.02 -8.77 11.81
C TRP A 79 0.18 -7.82 12.99
N ASN A 80 0.87 -8.31 14.02
CA ASN A 80 1.23 -7.51 15.19
C ASN A 80 2.19 -6.37 14.81
N HIS A 81 2.10 -5.23 15.51
CA HIS A 81 3.01 -4.10 15.30
C HIS A 81 4.48 -4.39 15.70
N HIS A 82 4.72 -5.47 16.44
CA HIS A 82 6.04 -5.89 16.92
C HIS A 82 6.62 -7.01 16.05
N LEU A 83 6.87 -6.69 14.79
CA LEU A 83 7.69 -7.56 13.93
C LEU A 83 9.14 -7.28 14.25
N ASP A 84 9.67 -7.93 15.29
CA ASP A 84 10.97 -7.62 15.89
C ASP A 84 12.17 -8.22 15.14
N SER A 85 11.92 -9.12 14.18
CA SER A 85 12.94 -9.74 13.35
C SER A 85 12.54 -9.79 11.87
N ASP A 86 13.53 -9.90 10.98
CA ASP A 86 13.29 -10.14 9.56
C ASP A 86 12.61 -11.50 9.30
N SER A 87 12.82 -12.48 10.17
CA SER A 87 12.12 -13.77 10.09
C SER A 87 10.62 -13.64 10.40
N ALA A 88 10.23 -12.74 11.31
CA ALA A 88 8.83 -12.43 11.57
C ALA A 88 8.20 -11.71 10.37
N VAL A 89 8.93 -10.77 9.76
CA VAL A 89 8.51 -10.11 8.50
C VAL A 89 8.31 -11.15 7.40
N ALA A 90 9.25 -12.06 7.20
CA ALA A 90 9.15 -13.13 6.21
C ALA A 90 7.95 -14.05 6.44
N SER A 91 7.62 -14.36 7.70
CA SER A 91 6.45 -15.18 8.03
C SER A 91 5.14 -14.50 7.62
N VAL A 92 5.01 -13.21 7.91
CA VAL A 92 3.84 -12.41 7.49
C VAL A 92 3.77 -12.27 5.97
N LEU A 93 4.91 -12.13 5.28
CA LEU A 93 4.94 -12.12 3.81
C LEU A 93 4.33 -13.39 3.22
N VAL A 94 4.63 -14.55 3.80
CA VAL A 94 4.03 -15.83 3.37
C VAL A 94 2.52 -15.83 3.57
N GLU A 95 2.03 -15.32 4.70
CA GLU A 95 0.59 -15.20 4.95
C GLU A 95 -0.11 -14.24 3.97
N MET A 96 0.52 -13.10 3.64
CA MET A 96 0.01 -12.17 2.62
C MET A 96 -0.05 -12.84 1.24
N GLN A 97 0.95 -13.64 0.90
CA GLN A 97 0.99 -14.38 -0.35
C GLN A 97 -0.12 -15.44 -0.42
N GLN A 98 -0.42 -16.13 0.68
CA GLN A 98 -1.55 -17.06 0.75
C GLN A 98 -2.90 -16.35 0.52
N GLN A 99 -2.99 -15.08 0.92
CA GLN A 99 -4.14 -14.20 0.64
C GLN A 99 -4.11 -13.56 -0.75
N ARG A 100 -3.17 -13.95 -1.62
CA ARG A 100 -2.99 -13.38 -2.98
C ARG A 100 -2.73 -11.86 -2.98
N GLY A 101 -2.19 -11.33 -1.88
CA GLY A 101 -1.81 -9.93 -1.76
C GLY A 101 -2.95 -8.96 -1.49
N TYR A 102 -4.15 -9.41 -1.08
CA TYR A 102 -5.20 -8.51 -0.61
C TYR A 102 -6.21 -9.17 0.32
N ASP A 103 -6.86 -8.37 1.18
CA ASP A 103 -8.03 -8.78 1.94
C ASP A 103 -9.23 -8.90 0.98
N ALA A 104 -9.65 -10.13 0.70
CA ALA A 104 -10.71 -10.39 -0.26
C ALA A 104 -12.05 -9.72 0.11
N LYS A 105 -12.37 -9.65 1.41
CA LYS A 105 -13.62 -9.07 1.88
C LYS A 105 -13.58 -7.56 1.73
N GLU A 106 -12.54 -6.92 2.25
CA GLU A 106 -12.41 -5.46 2.20
C GLU A 106 -12.33 -4.96 0.76
N PHE A 107 -11.62 -5.70 -0.11
CA PHE A 107 -11.52 -5.36 -1.53
C PHE A 107 -12.86 -5.52 -2.25
N SER A 108 -13.63 -6.59 -1.97
CA SER A 108 -14.98 -6.78 -2.53
C SER A 108 -15.91 -5.63 -2.11
N GLU A 109 -15.93 -5.27 -0.83
CA GLU A 109 -16.76 -4.18 -0.32
C GLU A 109 -16.41 -2.83 -0.95
N PHE A 110 -15.13 -2.58 -1.24
CA PHE A 110 -14.70 -1.40 -1.98
C PHE A 110 -15.26 -1.40 -3.41
N LEU A 111 -15.13 -2.51 -4.14
CA LEU A 111 -15.65 -2.62 -5.51
C LEU A 111 -17.17 -2.43 -5.56
N ASP A 112 -17.90 -3.01 -4.61
CA ASP A 112 -19.36 -2.85 -4.51
C ASP A 112 -19.77 -1.39 -4.30
N ARG A 113 -19.05 -0.66 -3.43
CA ARG A 113 -19.29 0.78 -3.21
C ARG A 113 -19.03 1.60 -4.47
N VAL A 114 -17.92 1.34 -5.18
CA VAL A 114 -17.59 2.02 -6.43
C VAL A 114 -18.63 1.73 -7.51
N ALA A 115 -19.06 0.48 -7.64
CA ALA A 115 -20.10 0.08 -8.59
C ALA A 115 -21.46 0.75 -8.29
N ALA A 116 -21.87 0.78 -7.01
CA ALA A 116 -23.11 1.44 -6.59
C ALA A 116 -23.09 2.94 -6.88
N LYS A 117 -21.97 3.61 -6.59
CA LYS A 117 -21.75 5.03 -6.91
C LYS A 117 -21.86 5.28 -8.41
N ASN A 118 -21.17 4.50 -9.24
CA ASN A 118 -21.19 4.64 -10.70
C ASN A 118 -22.60 4.41 -11.27
N LYS A 119 -23.35 3.44 -10.74
CA LYS A 119 -24.75 3.21 -11.12
C LYS A 119 -25.64 4.40 -10.76
N ALA A 120 -25.48 5.00 -9.58
CA ALA A 120 -26.23 6.19 -9.18
C ALA A 120 -25.96 7.37 -10.13
N PHE A 121 -24.69 7.62 -10.47
CA PHE A 121 -24.31 8.66 -11.44
C PHE A 121 -24.93 8.42 -12.83
N ALA A 122 -24.90 7.18 -13.32
CA ALA A 122 -25.51 6.84 -14.61
C ALA A 122 -27.03 7.10 -14.63
N VAL A 123 -27.73 6.77 -13.55
CA VAL A 123 -29.18 7.02 -13.42
C VAL A 123 -29.49 8.52 -13.34
N MET A 124 -28.70 9.30 -12.61
CA MET A 124 -28.87 10.77 -12.54
C MET A 124 -28.65 11.44 -13.90
N ASN A 125 -27.63 11.00 -14.65
CA ASN A 125 -27.38 11.51 -16.00
C ASN A 125 -28.49 11.11 -16.98
N ALA A 126 -29.05 9.91 -16.85
CA ALA A 126 -30.16 9.44 -17.69
C ALA A 126 -31.51 10.11 -17.37
N THR A 127 -31.68 10.64 -16.14
CA THR A 127 -32.94 11.26 -15.69
C THR A 127 -32.94 12.79 -15.73
N GLY A 128 -31.85 13.42 -16.19
CA GLY A 128 -31.80 14.87 -16.49
C GLY A 128 -31.94 15.81 -15.29
N LYS A 129 -31.88 15.32 -14.05
CA LYS A 129 -31.89 16.17 -12.85
C LYS A 129 -30.47 16.58 -12.46
N VAL A 130 -29.93 17.55 -13.19
CA VAL A 130 -28.82 18.38 -12.71
C VAL A 130 -29.46 19.61 -12.08
N HIS A 131 -29.41 19.72 -10.75
CA HIS A 131 -29.74 20.94 -10.02
C HIS A 131 -28.45 21.63 -9.60
#